data_AF-A0A2S9J3C8-F1
#
_entry.id   AF-A0A2S9J3C8-F1
#
_cell.length_a   1.000
_cell.length_b   1.000
_cell.length_c   1.000
_cell.angle_alpha   90.00
_cell.angle_beta   90.00
_cell.angle_gamma   90.00
#
_symmetry.space_group_name_H-M   'P 1'
#
loop_
_entity.id
_entity.type
_entity.pdbx_description
1 polymer ?
#
loop_
_entity_poly.entity_id
_entity_poly.type
_entity_poly.pdbx_seq_one_letter_code
_entity_poly.pdbx_strand_id
1 'polypeptide(L)'
;MEILKATGQFAWKLLLGSAFVFGCAYIMQQSLDLRFLDSTFVPLCILLYLVTVFAYAVSYLGIHSNPELGVYAILGGVMIKMLVSLGIFMVFLYGVKVENKVLLGLNFFCIYLLMSCFEVIILLRNLRRKIK
;
A
#
# COMPACT_ATOMS: atom_id res chain seq x y z
N MET A 1 -8.68 22.04 3.49
CA MET A 1 -7.46 22.18 2.66
C MET A 1 -6.26 21.40 3.23
N GLU A 2 -6.10 21.32 4.57
CA GLU A 2 -4.96 20.61 5.19
C GLU A 2 -4.94 19.09 4.96
N ILE A 3 -6.10 18.42 4.99
CA ILE A 3 -6.21 16.98 4.74
C ILE A 3 -5.73 16.62 3.33
N LEU A 4 -6.16 17.38 2.31
CA LEU A 4 -5.74 17.15 0.93
C LEU A 4 -4.23 17.30 0.76
N LYS A 5 -3.64 18.29 1.44
CA LYS A 5 -2.18 18.51 1.45
C LYS A 5 -1.43 17.37 2.13
N ALA A 6 -1.92 16.88 3.28
CA ALA A 6 -1.31 15.78 4.01
C ALA A 6 -1.39 14.45 3.24
N THR A 7 -2.56 14.14 2.67
CA THR A 7 -2.74 12.95 1.81
C THR A 7 -1.90 13.05 0.55
N GLY A 8 -1.82 14.22 -0.09
CA GLY A 8 -0.95 14.44 -1.25
C GLY A 8 0.53 14.25 -0.92
N GLN A 9 1.00 14.76 0.23
CA GLN A 9 2.36 14.53 0.71
C GLN A 9 2.64 13.07 1.02
N PHE A 10 1.67 12.34 1.59
CA PHE A 10 1.79 10.91 1.82
C PHE A 10 1.88 10.14 0.51
N ALA A 11 0.94 10.39 -0.41
CA ALA A 11 0.91 9.79 -1.74
C ALA A 11 2.25 9.99 -2.47
N TRP A 12 2.79 11.21 -2.46
CA TRP A 12 4.09 11.51 -3.06
C TRP A 12 5.24 10.71 -2.45
N LYS A 13 5.32 10.65 -1.12
CA LYS A 13 6.36 9.87 -0.41
C LYS A 13 6.23 8.37 -0.67
N LEU A 14 5.00 7.86 -0.66
CA LEU A 14 4.71 6.46 -0.95
C LEU A 14 5.10 6.12 -2.39
N LEU A 15 4.75 6.98 -3.35
CA LEU A 15 5.06 6.79 -4.76
C LEU A 15 6.57 6.80 -5.00
N LEU A 16 7.31 7.77 -4.45
CA LEU A 16 8.77 7.79 -4.57
C LEU A 16 9.43 6.57 -3.92
N GLY A 17 9.01 6.20 -2.71
CA GLY A 17 9.57 5.05 -1.99
C GLY A 17 9.30 3.74 -2.71
N SER A 18 8.07 3.53 -3.18
CA SER A 18 7.69 2.33 -3.93
C SER A 18 8.30 2.28 -5.33
N ALA A 19 8.34 3.38 -6.06
CA ALA A 19 9.00 3.47 -7.36
C ALA A 19 10.50 3.18 -7.26
N PHE A 20 11.16 3.64 -6.19
CA PHE A 20 12.55 3.30 -5.93
C PHE A 20 12.73 1.79 -5.69
N VAL A 21 11.97 1.20 -4.75
CA VAL A 21 12.12 -0.21 -4.40
C VAL A 21 11.75 -1.14 -5.57
N PHE A 22 10.59 -0.92 -6.19
CA PHE A 22 10.11 -1.77 -7.28
C PHE A 22 10.81 -1.48 -8.61
N GLY A 23 11.23 -0.24 -8.84
CA GLY A 23 12.06 0.12 -9.99
C GLY A 23 13.42 -0.59 -9.94
N CYS A 24 14.07 -0.60 -8.77
CA CYS A 24 15.28 -1.39 -8.57
C CYS A 24 15.05 -2.89 -8.81
N ALA A 25 13.96 -3.45 -8.29
CA ALA A 25 13.62 -4.85 -8.51
C ALA A 25 13.41 -5.17 -10.01
N TYR A 26 12.76 -4.29 -10.76
CA TYR A 26 12.54 -4.43 -12.20
C TYR A 26 13.86 -4.39 -12.99
N ILE A 27 14.75 -3.45 -12.66
CA ILE A 27 16.08 -3.32 -13.29
C ILE A 27 16.94 -4.56 -12.99
N MET A 28 16.89 -5.08 -11.76
CA MET A 28 17.61 -6.29 -11.38
C MET A 28 17.13 -7.51 -12.16
N GLN A 29 15.82 -7.66 -12.37
CA GLN A 29 15.27 -8.73 -13.20
C GLN A 29 15.80 -8.68 -14.63
N GLN A 30 15.86 -7.49 -15.25
CA GLN A 30 16.36 -7.34 -16.61
C GLN A 30 17.86 -7.67 -16.73
N SER A 31 18.63 -7.45 -15.65
CA SER A 31 20.08 -7.68 -15.63
C SER A 31 20.46 -9.15 -15.37
N LEU A 32 19.59 -9.93 -14.72
CA LEU A 32 19.89 -11.28 -14.24
C LEU A 32 19.16 -12.40 -15.00
N ASP A 33 18.29 -12.08 -15.96
CA ASP A 33 17.45 -13.03 -16.73
C ASP A 33 16.63 -14.01 -15.84
N LEU A 34 16.39 -13.61 -14.59
CA LEU A 34 15.61 -14.35 -13.61
C LEU A 34 14.22 -13.74 -13.48
N ARG A 35 13.18 -14.56 -13.63
CA ARG A 35 11.77 -14.12 -13.59
C ARG A 35 11.24 -14.04 -12.16
N PHE A 36 11.42 -12.87 -11.52
CA PHE A 36 10.92 -12.60 -10.16
C PHE A 36 9.59 -11.83 -10.14
N LEU A 37 9.31 -11.01 -11.15
CA LEU A 37 8.10 -10.23 -11.30
C LEU A 37 7.14 -10.95 -12.25
N ASP A 38 5.91 -11.12 -11.80
CA ASP A 38 4.83 -11.64 -12.60
C ASP A 38 4.31 -10.59 -13.59
N SER A 39 3.63 -11.01 -14.67
CA SER A 39 3.06 -10.09 -15.67
C SER A 39 2.01 -9.14 -15.06
N THR A 40 1.39 -9.55 -13.96
CA THR A 40 0.40 -8.78 -13.22
C THR A 40 0.99 -7.81 -12.18
N PHE A 41 2.32 -7.75 -12.04
CA PHE A 41 2.99 -6.96 -11.02
C PHE A 41 2.66 -5.47 -11.09
N VAL A 42 2.75 -4.86 -12.28
CA VAL A 42 2.47 -3.43 -12.49
C VAL A 42 1.02 -3.07 -12.11
N PRO A 43 -0.02 -3.77 -12.61
CA PRO A 43 -1.39 -3.45 -12.22
C PRO A 43 -1.65 -3.71 -10.72
N LEU A 44 -1.05 -4.73 -10.10
CA LEU A 44 -1.13 -4.93 -8.64
C LEU A 44 -0.53 -3.75 -7.87
N CYS A 45 0.65 -3.27 -8.28
CA CYS A 45 1.29 -2.09 -7.69
C CYS A 45 0.37 -0.86 -7.73
N ILE A 46 -0.24 -0.57 -8.88
CA ILE A 46 -1.11 0.60 -9.06
C ILE A 46 -2.36 0.47 -8.17
N LEU A 47 -3.03 -0.68 -8.18
CA LEU A 47 -4.25 -0.88 -7.40
C LEU A 47 -3.98 -0.83 -5.90
N LEU A 48 -2.94 -1.50 -5.41
CA LEU A 48 -2.56 -1.47 -4.00
C LEU A 48 -2.11 -0.09 -3.54
N TYR A 49 -1.44 0.66 -4.40
CA TYR A 49 -1.10 2.06 -4.14
C TYR A 49 -2.35 2.91 -3.93
N LEU A 50 -3.34 2.84 -4.84
CA LEU A 50 -4.59 3.60 -4.71
C LEU A 50 -5.36 3.24 -3.44
N VAL A 51 -5.47 1.95 -3.15
CA VAL A 51 -6.13 1.44 -1.93
C VAL A 51 -5.40 1.92 -0.67
N THR A 52 -4.07 1.97 -0.69
CA THR A 52 -3.27 2.49 0.44
C THR A 52 -3.43 4.00 0.64
N VAL A 53 -3.44 4.78 -0.45
CA VAL A 53 -3.70 6.23 -0.36
C VAL A 53 -5.09 6.51 0.18
N PHE A 54 -6.09 5.73 -0.25
CA PHE A 54 -7.46 5.84 0.24
C PHE A 54 -7.55 5.49 1.74
N ALA A 55 -7.00 4.35 2.16
CA ALA A 55 -6.99 3.93 3.55
C ALA A 55 -6.29 4.96 4.46
N TYR A 56 -5.14 5.49 4.03
CA TYR A 56 -4.46 6.58 4.72
C TYR A 56 -5.35 7.82 4.86
N ALA A 57 -6.06 8.22 3.81
CA ALA A 57 -6.94 9.39 3.85
C ALA A 57 -8.05 9.22 4.91
N VAL A 58 -8.70 8.04 4.93
CA VAL A 58 -9.74 7.71 5.92
C VAL A 58 -9.17 7.71 7.34
N SER A 59 -8.02 7.07 7.56
CA SER A 59 -7.38 7.04 8.88
C SER A 59 -6.93 8.43 9.34
N TYR A 60 -6.39 9.25 8.43
CA TYR A 60 -5.97 10.62 8.73
C TYR A 60 -7.15 11.50 9.15
N LEU A 61 -8.32 11.35 8.50
CA LEU A 61 -9.54 12.03 8.90
C LEU A 61 -9.93 11.67 10.34
N GLY A 62 -9.93 10.38 10.68
CA GLY A 62 -10.26 9.94 12.04
C GLY A 62 -9.28 10.44 13.11
N ILE A 63 -7.98 10.46 12.81
CA ILE A 63 -6.97 11.06 13.70
C ILE A 63 -7.26 12.56 13.91
N HIS A 64 -7.67 13.27 12.87
CA HIS A 64 -7.91 14.72 12.96
C HIS A 64 -9.20 15.08 13.71
N SER A 65 -10.20 14.21 13.75
CA SER A 65 -11.43 14.45 14.52
C SER A 65 -11.20 14.33 16.03
N ASN A 66 -10.73 13.19 16.53
CA ASN A 66 -10.50 12.96 17.97
C ASN A 66 -9.25 12.08 18.20
N PRO A 67 -8.34 12.43 19.12
CA PRO A 67 -7.12 11.65 19.35
C PRO A 67 -7.38 10.21 19.78
N GLU A 68 -8.38 10.00 20.64
CA GLU A 68 -8.78 8.67 21.14
C GLU A 68 -9.39 7.80 20.02
N LEU A 69 -10.18 8.41 19.13
CA LEU A 69 -10.70 7.74 17.93
C LEU A 69 -9.62 7.51 16.86
N GLY A 70 -8.47 8.19 16.97
CA GLY A 70 -7.38 8.08 16.00
C GLY A 70 -6.81 6.66 15.89
N VAL A 71 -6.68 5.95 17.02
CA VAL A 71 -6.23 4.55 17.02
C VAL A 71 -7.23 3.65 16.30
N TYR A 72 -8.52 3.81 16.60
CA TYR A 72 -9.59 3.04 15.96
C TYR A 72 -9.71 3.36 14.46
N ALA A 73 -9.45 4.61 14.06
CA ALA A 73 -9.44 5.01 12.66
C ALA A 73 -8.26 4.41 11.88
N ILE A 74 -7.08 4.28 12.51
CA ILE A 74 -5.94 3.55 11.92
C ILE A 74 -6.29 2.07 11.79
N LEU A 75 -6.75 1.44 12.88
CA LEU A 75 -7.09 0.02 12.87
C LEU A 75 -8.17 -0.30 11.84
N GLY A 76 -9.25 0.47 11.81
CA GLY A 76 -10.35 0.31 10.86
C GLY A 76 -9.91 0.56 9.41
N GLY A 77 -9.13 1.61 9.16
CA GLY A 77 -8.59 1.90 7.83
C GLY A 77 -7.70 0.77 7.31
N VAL A 78 -6.79 0.27 8.15
CA VAL A 78 -5.91 -0.86 7.80
C VAL A 78 -6.71 -2.16 7.60
N MET A 79 -7.72 -2.44 8.44
CA MET A 79 -8.59 -3.61 8.26
C MET A 79 -9.37 -3.56 6.94
N ILE A 80 -10.00 -2.43 6.63
CA ILE A 80 -10.72 -2.25 5.36
C ILE A 80 -9.74 -2.40 4.19
N LYS A 81 -8.56 -1.79 4.29
CA LYS A 81 -7.50 -1.92 3.28
C LYS A 81 -7.13 -3.38 3.05
N MET A 82 -6.93 -4.14 4.12
CA MET A 82 -6.60 -5.56 4.06
C MET A 82 -7.68 -6.35 3.32
N LEU A 83 -8.95 -6.18 3.68
CA LEU A 83 -10.07 -6.88 3.04
C LEU A 83 -10.19 -6.55 1.56
N VAL A 84 -10.10 -5.27 1.20
CA VAL A 84 -10.15 -4.82 -0.21
C VAL A 84 -8.96 -5.38 -1.00
N SER A 85 -7.76 -5.33 -0.42
CA SER A 85 -6.54 -5.85 -1.05
C SER A 85 -6.64 -7.36 -1.28
N LEU A 86 -7.16 -8.11 -0.32
CA LEU A 86 -7.36 -9.56 -0.44
C LEU A 86 -8.43 -9.90 -1.50
N GLY A 87 -9.49 -9.08 -1.59
CA GLY A 87 -10.48 -9.19 -2.66
C GLY A 87 -9.87 -8.97 -4.05
N ILE A 88 -9.04 -7.93 -4.21
CA ILE A 88 -8.29 -7.69 -5.46
C ILE A 88 -7.37 -8.88 -5.76
N PHE A 89 -6.65 -9.40 -4.76
CA PHE A 89 -5.80 -10.57 -4.95
C PHE A 89 -6.57 -11.79 -5.46
N MET A 90 -7.76 -12.07 -4.92
CA MET A 90 -8.61 -13.16 -5.41
C MET A 90 -9.04 -12.97 -6.87
N VAL A 91 -9.37 -11.74 -7.27
CA VAL A 91 -9.68 -11.42 -8.67
C VAL A 91 -8.50 -11.74 -9.59
N PHE A 92 -7.28 -11.42 -9.18
CA PHE A 92 -6.08 -11.75 -9.96
C PHE A 92 -5.78 -13.26 -9.96
N LEU A 93 -5.97 -13.93 -8.83
CA LEU A 93 -5.68 -15.36 -8.65
C LEU A 93 -6.56 -16.27 -9.52
N TYR A 94 -7.82 -15.88 -9.73
CA TYR A 94 -8.81 -16.68 -10.48
C TYR A 94 -9.20 -16.06 -11.83
N GLY A 95 -9.17 -14.74 -11.95
CA GLY A 95 -9.61 -14.01 -13.15
C GLY A 95 -8.54 -13.78 -14.19
N VAL A 96 -7.26 -13.87 -13.84
CA VAL A 96 -6.14 -13.67 -14.77
C VAL A 96 -5.40 -14.98 -15.00
N LYS A 97 -5.08 -15.27 -16.26
CA LYS A 97 -4.20 -16.39 -16.60
C LYS A 97 -2.77 -16.03 -16.21
N VAL A 98 -2.33 -16.55 -15.07
CA VAL A 98 -0.98 -16.37 -14.55
C VAL A 98 -0.25 -17.71 -14.57
N GLU A 99 0.98 -17.73 -15.10
CA GLU A 99 1.79 -18.95 -15.22
C GLU A 99 2.19 -19.51 -13.85
N ASN A 100 2.56 -18.64 -12.91
CA ASN A 100 3.00 -19.02 -11.57
C ASN A 100 2.20 -18.30 -10.48
N LYS A 101 1.19 -18.98 -9.95
CA LYS A 101 0.33 -18.45 -8.87
C LYS A 101 1.08 -18.23 -7.56
N VAL A 102 2.16 -18.97 -7.30
CA VAL A 102 2.99 -18.77 -6.10
C VAL A 102 3.77 -17.47 -6.22
N LEU A 103 4.32 -17.19 -7.41
CA LEU A 103 5.01 -15.94 -7.70
C LEU A 103 4.07 -14.73 -7.62
N LEU A 104 2.84 -14.87 -8.13
CA LEU A 104 1.78 -13.87 -7.96
C LEU A 104 1.51 -13.56 -6.49
N GLY A 105 1.36 -14.60 -5.67
CA GLY A 105 1.15 -14.47 -4.22
C GLY A 105 2.30 -13.73 -3.54
N LEU A 106 3.54 -14.14 -3.81
CA LEU A 106 4.74 -13.47 -3.28
C LEU A 106 4.78 -11.99 -3.67
N ASN A 107 4.59 -11.68 -4.96
CA ASN A 107 4.56 -10.30 -5.44
C ASN A 107 3.48 -9.47 -4.74
N PHE A 108 2.26 -10.00 -4.64
CA PHE A 108 1.17 -9.35 -3.93
C PHE A 108 1.52 -9.05 -2.47
N PHE A 109 2.00 -10.04 -1.72
CA PHE A 109 2.35 -9.86 -0.31
C PHE A 109 3.51 -8.90 -0.11
N CYS A 110 4.55 -8.97 -0.95
CA CYS A 110 5.68 -8.03 -0.88
C CYS A 110 5.23 -6.58 -1.12
N ILE A 111 4.39 -6.35 -2.15
CA ILE A 111 3.85 -5.01 -2.42
C ILE A 111 2.97 -4.54 -1.26
N TYR A 112 2.03 -5.38 -0.84
CA TYR A 112 1.09 -5.05 0.23
C TYR A 112 1.82 -4.72 1.54
N LEU A 113 2.79 -5.53 1.95
CA LEU A 113 3.54 -5.33 3.18
C LEU A 113 4.38 -4.05 3.12
N LEU A 114 5.09 -3.80 2.01
CA LEU A 114 5.89 -2.59 1.86
C LEU A 114 5.02 -1.33 2.00
N MET A 115 3.92 -1.27 1.26
CA MET A 115 2.99 -0.13 1.31
C MET A 115 2.35 0.03 2.70
N SER A 116 2.01 -1.09 3.36
CA SER A 116 1.47 -1.09 4.73
C SER A 116 2.46 -0.59 5.76
N CYS A 117 3.74 -0.97 5.65
CA CYS A 117 4.78 -0.46 6.54
C CYS A 117 4.90 1.08 6.42
N PHE A 118 4.96 1.61 5.21
CA PHE A 118 4.99 3.06 5.00
C PHE A 118 3.76 3.77 5.59
N GLU A 119 2.56 3.24 5.31
CA GLU A 119 1.30 3.78 5.81
C GLU A 119 1.26 3.83 7.35
N VAL A 120 1.45 2.68 8.01
CA VAL A 120 1.34 2.57 9.47
C VAL A 120 2.39 3.43 10.16
N ILE A 121 3.63 3.46 9.68
CA ILE A 121 4.69 4.30 10.26
C ILE A 121 4.30 5.79 10.22
N ILE A 122 3.77 6.27 9.09
CA ILE A 122 3.39 7.68 8.94
C ILE A 122 2.16 8.01 9.78
N LEU A 123 1.15 7.13 9.79
CA LEU A 123 -0.06 7.31 10.62
C LEU A 123 0.30 7.35 12.11
N LEU A 124 1.16 6.45 12.59
CA LEU A 124 1.62 6.45 13.98
C LEU A 124 2.42 7.72 14.33
N ARG A 125 3.23 8.25 13.41
CA ARG A 125 3.93 9.53 13.62
C ARG A 125 2.94 10.69 13.73
N ASN A 126 1.91 10.71 12.90
CA ASN A 126 0.88 11.76 12.93
C ASN A 126 0.04 11.67 14.22
N LEU A 127 -0.34 10.46 14.63
CA LEU A 127 -1.04 10.23 15.89
C LEU A 127 -0.20 10.69 17.08
N ARG A 128 1.09 10.32 17.12
CA ARG A 128 2.02 10.75 18.18
C ARG A 128 2.13 12.27 18.27
N ARG A 129 2.20 12.97 17.13
CA ARG A 129 2.26 14.43 17.10
C ARG A 129 0.99 15.08 17.64
N LYS A 130 -0.15 14.40 17.58
CA LYS A 130 -1.44 14.94 18.03
C LYS A 130 -1.75 14.63 19.50
N ILE A 131 -1.18 13.56 20.04
CA ILE A 131 -1.29 13.20 21.47
C ILE A 131 -0.36 14.08 22.33
N LYS A 132 0.82 14.43 21.80
CA LYS A 132 1.80 15.29 22.48
C LYS A 132 1.50 16.76 22.25
#